data_AF-A0A6B2ECD1-F1
#
_entry.id   AF-A0A6B2ECD1-F1
#
_cell.length_a   1.000
_cell.length_b   1.000
_cell.length_c   1.000
_cell.angle_alpha   90.00
_cell.angle_beta   90.00
_cell.angle_gamma   90.00
#
_symmetry.space_group_name_H-M   'P 1'
#
loop_
_entity.id
_entity.type
_entity.pdbx_description
1 polymer ?
#
loop_
_entity_poly.entity_id
_entity_poly.type
_entity_poly.pdbx_seq_one_letter_code
_entity_poly.pdbx_strand_id
1 'polypeptide(L)'
;NRDVKRWVSPTLKEIRRRREKVGPEILRPRSSHLEWNYKAEVFAFGSRLRETFDERLLRQAFTHRSYIIQEEMKQKEVGIEQPAVSLMDNSQMVAEGEELIVKYLDLYVAAAMPKVPLEGRVAVRKYLMSEENLAHISSHIGTKDLILSADFPVTSAILSDTFKAVVAALEESSGSERANLFVRDFVFTQLNQKDISEMWEVQNPLKYITEYCLRNNLGDVEPRLIGECGKNTILAAYHVGIYCDRKLLGTGFGESVDVAIDEAAKDSLRDIFNTQAWRRPIDFQQIQKE
;
A
#
# COMPACT_ATOMS: atom_id res chain seq x y z
N ASN A 1 16.14 -22.93 44.73
CA ASN A 1 16.17 -21.46 44.64
C ASN A 1 15.87 -20.80 45.98
N ARG A 2 16.85 -20.71 46.89
CA ARG A 2 16.76 -19.98 48.17
C ARG A 2 17.35 -18.56 48.11
N ASP A 3 17.85 -18.13 46.96
CA ASP A 3 18.61 -16.88 46.82
C ASP A 3 17.76 -15.62 46.60
N VAL A 4 16.52 -15.76 46.13
CA VAL A 4 15.64 -14.61 45.90
C VAL A 4 14.91 -14.26 47.20
N LYS A 5 15.26 -13.12 47.79
CA LYS A 5 14.62 -12.63 49.02
C LYS A 5 13.14 -12.33 48.79
N ARG A 6 12.29 -12.63 49.78
CA ARG A 6 10.82 -12.48 49.71
C ARG A 6 10.35 -11.06 49.38
N TRP A 7 11.15 -10.03 49.69
CA TRP A 7 10.84 -8.63 49.43
C TRP A 7 11.05 -8.21 47.96
N VAL A 8 11.79 -8.98 47.16
CA VAL A 8 12.15 -8.62 45.78
C VAL A 8 10.90 -8.52 44.90
N SER A 9 10.02 -9.52 44.94
CA SER A 9 8.81 -9.54 44.10
C SER A 9 7.84 -8.39 44.42
N PRO A 10 7.47 -8.12 45.69
CA PRO A 10 6.69 -6.93 46.04
C PRO A 10 7.33 -5.61 45.59
N THR A 11 8.66 -5.49 45.73
CA THR A 11 9.39 -4.28 45.34
C THR A 11 9.35 -4.05 43.82
N LEU A 12 9.62 -5.08 43.02
CA LEU A 12 9.55 -4.99 41.56
C LEU A 12 8.14 -4.68 41.06
N LYS A 13 7.10 -5.23 41.70
CA LYS A 13 5.70 -4.90 41.40
C LYS A 13 5.40 -3.43 41.67
N GLU A 14 5.85 -2.87 42.80
CA GLU A 14 5.61 -1.46 43.10
C GLU A 14 6.43 -0.53 42.19
N ILE A 15 7.67 -0.90 41.83
CA ILE A 15 8.47 -0.17 40.84
C ILE A 15 7.75 -0.16 39.49
N ARG A 16 7.24 -1.31 39.03
CA ARG A 16 6.45 -1.40 37.79
C ARG A 16 5.20 -0.53 37.85
N ARG A 17 4.44 -0.59 38.96
CA ARG A 17 3.24 0.25 39.16
C ARG A 17 3.56 1.74 39.10
N ARG A 18 4.68 2.15 39.69
CA ARG A 18 5.14 3.55 39.65
C ARG A 18 5.56 3.94 38.23
N ARG A 19 6.26 3.07 37.50
CA ARG A 19 6.64 3.29 36.10
C ARG A 19 5.40 3.46 35.22
N GLU A 20 4.39 2.60 35.39
CA GLU A 20 3.12 2.70 34.67
C GLU A 20 2.39 4.03 34.94
N LYS A 21 2.48 4.57 36.17
CA LYS A 21 1.92 5.88 36.53
C LYS A 21 2.67 7.08 35.91
N VAL A 22 3.98 6.97 35.71
CA VAL A 22 4.81 8.03 35.12
C VAL A 22 4.57 8.15 33.60
N GLY A 23 4.08 7.08 32.98
CA GLY A 23 3.79 7.01 31.56
C GLY A 23 4.83 6.22 30.76
N PRO A 24 4.62 6.08 29.45
CA PRO A 24 5.51 5.32 28.59
C PRO A 24 6.87 6.02 28.44
N GLU A 25 7.93 5.23 28.32
CA GLU A 25 9.26 5.74 28.01
C GLU A 25 9.29 6.32 26.60
N ILE A 26 10.18 7.29 26.37
CA ILE A 26 10.43 7.85 25.04
C ILE A 26 10.81 6.70 24.10
N LEU A 27 10.16 6.64 22.94
CA LEU A 27 10.46 5.62 21.94
C LEU A 27 11.93 5.73 21.51
N ARG A 28 12.64 4.61 21.55
CA ARG A 28 14.03 4.50 21.10
C ARG A 28 14.13 3.55 19.92
N PRO A 29 15.13 3.74 19.04
CA PRO A 29 15.44 2.78 17.99
C PRO A 29 15.68 1.39 18.56
N ARG A 30 15.21 0.34 17.87
CA ARG A 30 15.43 -1.04 18.29
C ARG A 30 16.91 -1.40 18.42
N SER A 31 17.75 -0.74 17.61
CA SER A 31 19.20 -0.83 17.62
C SER A 31 19.88 -0.33 18.90
N SER A 32 19.18 0.44 19.73
CA SER A 32 19.73 0.95 21.02
C SER A 32 19.77 -0.09 22.14
N HIS A 33 19.09 -1.22 21.96
CA HIS A 33 19.07 -2.30 22.94
C HIS A 33 20.27 -3.24 22.75
N LEU A 34 20.77 -3.80 23.87
CA LEU A 34 21.93 -4.70 23.88
C LEU A 34 21.73 -5.95 22.99
N GLU A 35 20.51 -6.49 22.97
CA GLU A 35 20.11 -7.64 22.16
C GLU A 35 19.78 -7.19 20.72
N TRP A 36 20.79 -6.71 19.99
CA TRP A 36 20.67 -6.30 18.59
C TRP A 36 21.95 -6.60 17.81
N ASN A 37 21.81 -7.33 16.70
CA ASN A 37 22.91 -7.59 15.77
C ASN A 37 22.47 -7.28 14.34
N TYR A 38 22.89 -6.12 13.84
CA TYR A 38 22.47 -5.62 12.53
C TYR A 38 22.73 -6.62 11.38
N LYS A 39 23.89 -7.29 11.37
CA LYS A 39 24.23 -8.25 10.31
C LYS A 39 23.29 -9.46 10.32
N ALA A 40 23.00 -9.99 11.51
CA ALA A 40 22.10 -11.12 11.67
C ALA A 40 20.65 -10.74 11.28
N GLU A 41 20.21 -9.54 11.63
CA GLU A 41 18.86 -9.04 11.33
C GLU A 41 18.66 -8.80 9.83
N VAL A 42 19.67 -8.23 9.13
CA VAL A 42 19.64 -8.08 7.67
C VAL A 42 19.58 -9.44 6.97
N PHE A 43 20.34 -10.43 7.43
CA PHE A 43 20.27 -11.80 6.90
C PHE A 43 18.90 -12.45 7.17
N ALA A 44 18.36 -12.28 8.38
CA ALA A 44 17.06 -12.81 8.76
C ALA A 44 15.91 -12.15 7.97
N PHE A 45 16.04 -10.88 7.60
CA PHE A 45 15.08 -10.17 6.75
C PHE A 45 14.88 -10.85 5.40
N GLY A 46 15.97 -11.11 4.67
CA GLY A 46 15.90 -11.83 3.39
C GLY A 46 15.31 -13.23 3.54
N SER A 47 15.78 -13.97 4.56
CA SER A 47 15.30 -15.33 4.85
C SER A 47 13.79 -15.38 5.19
N ARG A 48 13.27 -14.37 5.92
CA ARG A 48 11.85 -14.24 6.27
C ARG A 48 10.98 -14.08 5.03
N LEU A 49 11.44 -13.29 4.07
CA LEU A 49 10.76 -13.03 2.80
C LEU A 49 10.93 -14.16 1.78
N ARG A 50 11.82 -15.13 2.07
CA ARG A 50 12.23 -16.21 1.17
C ARG A 50 12.87 -15.69 -0.14
N GLU A 51 13.59 -14.58 -0.03
CA GLU A 51 14.31 -13.98 -1.15
C GLU A 51 15.81 -13.91 -0.89
N THR A 52 16.59 -13.94 -1.96
CA THR A 52 18.06 -13.91 -1.93
C THR A 52 18.57 -12.51 -2.25
N PHE A 53 19.03 -11.80 -1.22
CA PHE A 53 19.59 -10.46 -1.36
C PHE A 53 21.12 -10.49 -1.31
N ASP A 54 21.79 -9.63 -2.07
CA ASP A 54 23.17 -9.24 -1.76
C ASP A 54 23.15 -8.38 -0.48
N GLU A 55 23.96 -8.80 0.50
CA GLU A 55 24.11 -8.11 1.78
C GLU A 55 24.54 -6.65 1.57
N ARG A 56 25.37 -6.36 0.56
CA ARG A 56 25.87 -5.00 0.31
C ARG A 56 24.77 -4.07 -0.19
N LEU A 57 24.03 -4.50 -1.20
CA LEU A 57 22.93 -3.74 -1.80
C LEU A 57 21.79 -3.54 -0.80
N LEU A 58 21.46 -4.57 -0.02
CA LEU A 58 20.42 -4.49 0.99
C LEU A 58 20.78 -3.51 2.12
N ARG A 59 22.05 -3.48 2.55
CA ARG A 59 22.55 -2.46 3.50
C ARG A 59 22.48 -1.05 2.93
N GLN A 60 22.82 -0.88 1.65
CA GLN A 60 22.67 0.40 0.97
C GLN A 60 21.21 0.84 0.94
N ALA A 61 20.27 -0.05 0.59
CA ALA A 61 18.84 0.25 0.55
C ALA A 61 18.28 0.78 1.88
N PHE A 62 18.80 0.29 3.02
CA PHE A 62 18.42 0.76 4.36
C PHE A 62 19.11 2.06 4.80
N THR A 63 20.12 2.54 4.08
CA THR A 63 20.92 3.70 4.47
C THR A 63 20.40 4.97 3.79
N HIS A 64 19.80 5.85 4.59
CA HIS A 64 19.33 7.15 4.09
C HIS A 64 20.43 8.21 4.17
N ARG A 65 20.35 9.20 3.27
CA ARG A 65 21.27 10.34 3.23
C ARG A 65 21.32 11.11 4.56
N SER A 66 20.18 11.23 5.25
CA SER A 66 20.11 11.92 6.55
C SER A 66 21.00 11.27 7.61
N TYR A 67 21.10 9.95 7.61
CA TYR A 67 21.96 9.20 8.52
C TYR A 67 23.45 9.42 8.24
N ILE A 68 23.85 9.44 6.96
CA ILE A 68 25.24 9.70 6.56
C ILE A 68 25.68 11.08 7.06
N ILE A 69 24.84 12.10 6.85
CA ILE A 69 25.10 13.47 7.32
C ILE A 69 25.24 13.53 8.85
N GLN A 70 24.36 12.84 9.57
CA GLN A 70 24.42 12.80 11.04
C GLN A 70 25.73 12.14 11.52
N GLU A 71 26.17 11.07 10.86
CA GLU A 71 27.39 10.36 11.24
C GLU A 71 28.65 11.17 10.91
N GLU A 72 28.67 11.88 9.78
CA GLU A 72 29.73 12.84 9.45
C GLU A 72 29.82 13.97 10.48
N MET A 73 28.68 14.50 10.96
CA MET A 73 28.64 15.53 12.00
C MET A 73 29.21 15.00 13.32
N LYS A 74 28.81 13.80 13.76
CA LYS A 74 29.38 13.18 14.98
C LYS A 74 30.88 12.96 14.88
N GLN A 75 31.38 12.51 13.73
CA GLN A 75 32.82 12.30 13.53
C GLN A 75 33.61 13.62 13.60
N LYS A 76 33.05 14.69 13.04
CA LYS A 76 33.63 16.05 13.15
C LYS A 76 33.63 16.55 14.61
N GLU A 77 32.57 16.30 15.36
CA GLU A 77 32.47 16.67 16.79
C GLU A 77 33.53 15.95 17.64
N VAL A 78 33.84 14.69 17.32
CA VAL A 78 34.86 13.90 18.02
C VAL A 78 36.29 14.23 17.54
N GLY A 79 36.46 15.14 16.57
CA GLY A 79 37.75 15.67 16.13
C GLY A 79 38.41 14.90 14.99
N ILE A 80 37.65 14.14 14.19
CA ILE A 80 38.16 13.48 12.98
C ILE A 80 38.11 14.48 11.82
N GLU A 81 39.28 14.91 11.33
CA GLU A 81 39.41 15.97 10.30
C GLU A 81 38.90 15.56 8.91
N GLN A 82 38.92 14.26 8.59
CA GLN A 82 38.42 13.71 7.33
C GLN A 82 37.49 12.52 7.59
N PRO A 83 36.18 12.76 7.82
CA PRO A 83 35.21 11.69 7.96
C PRO A 83 35.03 10.99 6.61
N ALA A 84 35.67 9.83 6.43
CA ALA A 84 35.47 8.97 5.27
C ALA A 84 34.42 7.91 5.60
N VAL A 85 33.14 8.29 5.57
CA VAL A 85 32.04 7.32 5.69
C VAL A 85 31.90 6.60 4.36
N SER A 86 32.41 5.37 4.28
CA SER A 86 32.25 4.49 3.10
C SER A 86 30.82 3.91 3.01
N LEU A 87 29.80 4.74 3.18
CA LEU A 87 28.39 4.36 3.00
C LEU A 87 27.84 5.11 1.78
N MET A 88 27.14 4.38 0.92
CA MET A 88 26.39 4.95 -0.19
C MET A 88 24.95 5.21 0.27
N ASP A 89 24.33 6.26 -0.26
CA ASP A 89 22.92 6.55 -0.03
C ASP A 89 22.02 5.70 -0.94
N ASN A 90 20.78 5.54 -0.51
CA ASN A 90 19.74 4.82 -1.23
C ASN A 90 19.02 5.66 -2.30
N SER A 91 19.35 6.95 -2.49
CA SER A 91 18.57 7.85 -3.35
C SER A 91 18.42 7.37 -4.79
N GLN A 92 19.48 6.81 -5.37
CA GLN A 92 19.45 6.22 -6.71
C GLN A 92 18.56 4.96 -6.75
N MET A 93 18.71 4.06 -5.78
CA MET A 93 17.90 2.84 -5.66
C MET A 93 16.41 3.15 -5.46
N VAL A 94 16.07 4.25 -4.79
CA VAL A 94 14.68 4.70 -4.63
C VAL A 94 14.07 5.03 -6.00
N ALA A 95 14.79 5.78 -6.84
CA ALA A 95 14.32 6.18 -8.16
C ALA A 95 14.17 4.97 -9.10
N GLU A 96 15.16 4.08 -9.11
CA GLU A 96 15.12 2.84 -9.89
C GLU A 96 13.97 1.93 -9.42
N GLY A 97 13.83 1.75 -8.10
CA GLY A 97 12.75 0.97 -7.51
C GLY A 97 11.36 1.50 -7.83
N GLU A 98 11.19 2.83 -7.84
CA GLU A 98 9.94 3.47 -8.24
C GLU A 98 9.58 3.19 -9.69
N GLU A 99 10.53 3.33 -10.61
CA GLU A 99 10.30 3.05 -12.04
C GLU A 99 9.91 1.58 -12.27
N LEU A 100 10.58 0.65 -11.59
CA LEU A 100 10.29 -0.78 -11.69
C LEU A 100 8.88 -1.12 -11.20
N ILE A 101 8.49 -0.62 -10.03
CA ILE A 101 7.17 -0.87 -9.46
C ILE A 101 6.10 -0.29 -10.40
N VAL A 102 6.28 0.93 -10.90
CA VAL A 102 5.33 1.57 -11.83
C VAL A 102 5.16 0.73 -13.10
N LYS A 103 6.27 0.35 -13.73
CA LYS A 103 6.26 -0.46 -14.95
C LYS A 103 5.57 -1.81 -14.75
N TYR A 104 5.87 -2.49 -13.66
CA TYR A 104 5.24 -3.77 -13.35
C TYR A 104 3.75 -3.63 -13.08
N LEU A 105 3.35 -2.65 -12.24
CA LEU A 105 1.96 -2.42 -11.90
C LEU A 105 1.13 -2.05 -13.13
N ASP A 106 1.66 -1.25 -14.06
CA ASP A 106 0.96 -0.90 -15.31
C ASP A 106 0.64 -2.13 -16.15
N LEU A 107 1.61 -3.03 -16.32
CA LEU A 107 1.43 -4.28 -17.05
C LEU A 107 0.45 -5.22 -16.33
N TYR A 108 0.64 -5.37 -15.01
CA TYR A 108 -0.14 -6.31 -14.21
C TYR A 108 -1.61 -5.87 -14.05
N VAL A 109 -1.85 -4.58 -13.80
CA VAL A 109 -3.21 -4.01 -13.72
C VAL A 109 -3.92 -4.11 -15.07
N ALA A 110 -3.22 -3.87 -16.18
CA ALA A 110 -3.80 -4.04 -17.51
C ALA A 110 -4.19 -5.50 -17.79
N ALA A 111 -3.38 -6.47 -17.36
CA ALA A 111 -3.67 -7.89 -17.51
C ALA A 111 -4.81 -8.36 -16.57
N ALA A 112 -4.80 -7.92 -15.31
CA ALA A 112 -5.79 -8.33 -14.30
C ALA A 112 -7.17 -7.67 -14.47
N MET A 113 -7.21 -6.49 -15.09
CA MET A 113 -8.43 -5.68 -15.27
C MET A 113 -8.52 -5.10 -16.69
N PRO A 114 -8.66 -5.94 -17.73
CA PRO A 114 -8.59 -5.50 -19.12
C PRO A 114 -9.77 -4.61 -19.54
N LYS A 115 -10.92 -4.77 -18.89
CA LYS A 115 -12.14 -3.99 -19.17
C LYS A 115 -12.12 -2.60 -18.56
N VAL A 116 -11.29 -2.35 -17.55
CA VAL A 116 -11.18 -1.04 -16.90
C VAL A 116 -10.47 -0.07 -17.86
N PRO A 117 -10.97 1.16 -18.04
CA PRO A 117 -10.34 2.13 -18.92
C PRO A 117 -9.02 2.65 -18.32
N LEU A 118 -8.24 3.38 -19.12
CA LEU A 118 -6.89 3.81 -18.73
C LEU A 118 -6.91 4.69 -17.47
N GLU A 119 -7.89 5.57 -17.35
CA GLU A 119 -8.06 6.48 -16.21
C GLU A 119 -8.23 5.71 -14.91
N GLY A 120 -9.05 4.66 -14.92
CA GLY A 120 -9.25 3.78 -13.77
C GLY A 120 -7.99 2.99 -13.40
N ARG A 121 -7.24 2.49 -14.38
CA ARG A 121 -5.96 1.78 -14.14
C ARG A 121 -4.91 2.70 -13.53
N VAL A 122 -4.81 3.93 -14.03
CA VAL A 122 -3.90 4.96 -13.50
C VAL A 122 -4.28 5.33 -12.06
N ALA A 123 -5.58 5.44 -11.76
CA ALA A 123 -6.06 5.69 -10.41
C ALA A 123 -5.69 4.56 -9.44
N VAL A 124 -5.89 3.29 -9.84
CA VAL A 124 -5.46 2.11 -9.06
C VAL A 124 -3.95 2.12 -8.83
N ARG A 125 -3.14 2.36 -9.86
CA ARG A 125 -1.69 2.47 -9.72
C ARG A 125 -1.30 3.57 -8.74
N LYS A 126 -1.90 4.76 -8.85
CA LYS A 126 -1.65 5.89 -7.96
C LYS A 126 -1.98 5.55 -6.50
N TYR A 127 -3.08 4.84 -6.26
CA TYR A 127 -3.44 4.36 -4.93
C TYR A 127 -2.38 3.38 -4.39
N LEU A 128 -2.01 2.37 -5.17
CA LEU A 128 -1.00 1.38 -4.77
C LEU A 128 0.38 2.02 -4.49
N MET A 129 0.74 3.05 -5.25
CA MET A 129 1.97 3.83 -5.10
C MET A 129 1.88 4.98 -4.08
N SER A 130 0.77 5.10 -3.33
CA SER A 130 0.65 6.13 -2.30
C SER A 130 1.68 5.90 -1.19
N GLU A 131 2.22 7.00 -0.66
CA GLU A 131 3.22 6.98 0.41
C GLU A 131 2.72 6.18 1.63
N GLU A 132 1.44 6.33 1.97
CA GLU A 132 0.81 5.62 3.08
C GLU A 132 0.81 4.10 2.86
N ASN A 133 0.45 3.63 1.66
CA ASN A 133 0.42 2.19 1.35
C ASN A 133 1.82 1.59 1.35
N LEU A 134 2.79 2.26 0.71
CA LEU A 134 4.18 1.78 0.69
C LEU A 134 4.81 1.80 2.08
N ALA A 135 4.56 2.85 2.87
CA ALA A 135 5.02 2.92 4.26
C ALA A 135 4.37 1.83 5.14
N HIS A 136 3.07 1.57 4.94
CA HIS A 136 2.35 0.50 5.61
C HIS A 136 2.99 -0.86 5.32
N ILE A 137 3.23 -1.20 4.06
CA ILE A 137 3.91 -2.44 3.66
C ILE A 137 5.31 -2.52 4.30
N SER A 138 6.10 -1.46 4.14
CA SER A 138 7.47 -1.36 4.67
C SER A 138 7.52 -1.65 6.19
N SER A 139 6.64 -1.03 6.95
CA SER A 139 6.56 -1.23 8.39
C SER A 139 6.22 -2.68 8.79
N HIS A 140 5.34 -3.36 8.03
CA HIS A 140 4.87 -4.71 8.34
C HIS A 140 5.83 -5.81 7.90
N ILE A 141 6.68 -5.57 6.89
CA ILE A 141 7.76 -6.51 6.53
C ILE A 141 8.97 -6.41 7.49
N GLY A 142 8.98 -5.39 8.36
CA GLY A 142 9.98 -5.21 9.41
C GLY A 142 11.18 -4.34 9.00
N THR A 143 11.02 -3.42 8.04
CA THR A 143 12.10 -2.47 7.68
C THR A 143 12.34 -1.43 8.77
N LYS A 144 11.33 -1.10 9.58
CA LYS A 144 11.36 -0.03 10.59
C LYS A 144 12.57 -0.10 11.52
N ASP A 145 12.98 -1.31 11.90
CA ASP A 145 14.09 -1.54 12.82
C ASP A 145 15.47 -1.58 12.11
N LEU A 146 15.47 -1.76 10.79
CA LEU A 146 16.67 -1.88 9.94
C LEU A 146 17.08 -0.56 9.28
N ILE A 147 16.14 0.38 9.13
CA ILE A 147 16.37 1.68 8.53
C ILE A 147 17.37 2.48 9.36
N LEU A 148 18.39 2.99 8.67
CA LEU A 148 19.35 3.93 9.22
C LEU A 148 18.93 5.34 8.79
N SER A 149 18.26 6.07 9.70
CA SER A 149 17.82 7.45 9.54
C SER A 149 18.24 8.30 10.73
N ALA A 150 18.39 9.61 10.53
CA ALA A 150 18.68 10.53 11.63
C ALA A 150 17.49 10.75 12.59
N ASP A 151 16.28 10.77 12.02
CA ASP A 151 15.04 11.01 12.77
C ASP A 151 14.44 9.70 13.28
N PHE A 152 13.93 9.72 14.51
CA PHE A 152 13.18 8.62 15.12
C PHE A 152 11.99 9.17 15.94
N PRO A 153 10.74 8.71 15.70
CA PRO A 153 10.33 7.62 14.81
C PRO A 153 10.48 7.96 13.32
N VAL A 154 10.70 6.93 12.50
CA VAL A 154 10.84 7.04 11.04
C VAL A 154 9.54 7.57 10.43
N THR A 155 9.65 8.55 9.53
CA THR A 155 8.50 9.11 8.80
C THR A 155 7.97 8.16 7.73
N SER A 156 6.72 8.35 7.30
CA SER A 156 6.11 7.58 6.21
C SER A 156 6.92 7.69 4.91
N ALA A 157 7.45 8.87 4.59
CA ALA A 157 8.26 9.11 3.42
C ALA A 157 9.52 8.22 3.42
N ILE A 158 10.27 8.20 4.52
CA ILE A 158 11.47 7.38 4.66
C ILE A 158 11.13 5.88 4.56
N LEU A 159 10.01 5.44 5.14
CA LEU A 159 9.54 4.05 5.04
C LEU A 159 9.19 3.66 3.59
N SER A 160 8.47 4.53 2.88
CA SER A 160 8.10 4.36 1.47
C SER A 160 9.35 4.30 0.58
N ASP A 161 10.28 5.24 0.75
CA ASP A 161 11.53 5.30 0.00
C ASP A 161 12.38 4.05 0.26
N THR A 162 12.48 3.61 1.52
CA THR A 162 13.17 2.36 1.85
C THR A 162 12.55 1.16 1.12
N PHE A 163 11.23 1.08 1.05
CA PHE A 163 10.57 -0.02 0.35
C PHE A 163 10.92 -0.03 -1.14
N LYS A 164 10.90 1.13 -1.81
CA LYS A 164 11.32 1.27 -3.21
C LYS A 164 12.77 0.83 -3.38
N ALA A 165 13.67 1.28 -2.50
CA ALA A 165 15.08 0.89 -2.55
C ALA A 165 15.30 -0.62 -2.32
N VAL A 166 14.51 -1.26 -1.46
CA VAL A 166 14.56 -2.72 -1.24
C VAL A 166 14.14 -3.48 -2.51
N VAL A 167 13.15 -2.97 -3.25
CA VAL A 167 12.72 -3.57 -4.53
C VAL A 167 13.82 -3.46 -5.59
N ALA A 168 14.50 -2.31 -5.69
CA ALA A 168 15.66 -2.15 -6.58
C ALA A 168 16.81 -3.10 -6.19
N ALA A 169 17.14 -3.17 -4.90
CA ALA A 169 18.17 -4.10 -4.40
C ALA A 169 17.80 -5.57 -4.68
N LEU A 170 16.51 -5.93 -4.65
CA LEU A 170 16.04 -7.27 -5.01
C LEU A 170 16.22 -7.53 -6.51
N GLU A 171 15.92 -6.56 -7.36
CA GLU A 171 16.11 -6.70 -8.81
C GLU A 171 17.58 -6.95 -9.15
N GLU A 172 18.48 -6.14 -8.61
CA GLU A 172 19.92 -6.28 -8.87
C GLU A 172 20.48 -7.60 -8.29
N SER A 173 19.92 -8.09 -7.19
CA SER A 173 20.37 -9.33 -6.53
C SER A 173 19.83 -10.62 -7.18
N SER A 174 18.52 -10.66 -7.48
CA SER A 174 17.78 -11.89 -7.86
C SER A 174 17.10 -11.81 -9.23
N GLY A 175 17.20 -10.68 -9.93
CA GLY A 175 16.63 -10.45 -11.24
C GLY A 175 15.18 -9.94 -11.23
N SER A 176 14.74 -9.42 -12.38
CA SER A 176 13.45 -8.74 -12.52
C SER A 176 12.24 -9.65 -12.31
N GLU A 177 12.32 -10.95 -12.60
CA GLU A 177 11.20 -11.88 -12.38
C GLU A 177 10.84 -12.00 -10.90
N ARG A 178 11.84 -12.16 -10.03
CA ARG A 178 11.64 -12.24 -8.58
C ARG A 178 11.19 -10.91 -8.00
N ALA A 179 11.77 -9.79 -8.45
CA ALA A 179 11.32 -8.46 -8.05
C ALA A 179 9.85 -8.21 -8.44
N ASN A 180 9.43 -8.62 -9.63
CA ASN A 180 8.05 -8.53 -10.08
C ASN A 180 7.08 -9.35 -9.22
N LEU A 181 7.44 -10.59 -8.88
CA LEU A 181 6.66 -11.42 -7.96
C LEU A 181 6.56 -10.80 -6.57
N PHE A 182 7.64 -10.19 -6.08
CA PHE A 182 7.65 -9.47 -4.82
C PHE A 182 6.67 -8.28 -4.83
N VAL A 183 6.70 -7.45 -5.88
CA VAL A 183 5.76 -6.32 -6.03
C VAL A 183 4.31 -6.82 -6.10
N ARG A 184 4.05 -7.90 -6.84
CA ARG A 184 2.73 -8.54 -6.90
C ARG A 184 2.23 -8.96 -5.51
N ASP A 185 3.07 -9.65 -4.75
CA ASP A 185 2.65 -10.29 -3.50
C ASP A 185 2.48 -9.29 -2.36
N PHE A 186 3.23 -8.18 -2.37
CA PHE A 186 3.17 -7.17 -1.31
C PHE A 186 2.38 -5.91 -1.68
N VAL A 187 2.58 -5.38 -2.88
CA VAL A 187 1.96 -4.11 -3.31
C VAL A 187 0.57 -4.38 -3.88
N PHE A 188 0.46 -5.28 -4.86
CA PHE A 188 -0.82 -5.50 -5.53
C PHE A 188 -1.88 -6.11 -4.62
N THR A 189 -1.47 -6.90 -3.62
CA THR A 189 -2.39 -7.46 -2.60
C THR A 189 -3.06 -6.41 -1.71
N GLN A 190 -2.56 -5.17 -1.65
CA GLN A 190 -3.24 -4.06 -0.95
C GLN A 190 -4.56 -3.65 -1.61
N LEU A 191 -4.81 -4.09 -2.86
CA LEU A 191 -6.09 -3.90 -3.53
C LEU A 191 -7.18 -4.84 -2.99
N ASN A 192 -6.82 -5.86 -2.21
CA ASN A 192 -7.79 -6.80 -1.65
C ASN A 192 -8.78 -6.08 -0.73
N GLN A 193 -10.08 -6.41 -0.89
CA GLN A 193 -11.19 -5.79 -0.14
C GLN A 193 -11.33 -4.27 -0.32
N LYS A 194 -10.72 -3.69 -1.35
CA LYS A 194 -10.91 -2.28 -1.72
C LYS A 194 -11.80 -2.17 -2.95
N ASP A 195 -12.76 -1.24 -2.91
CA ASP A 195 -13.57 -0.93 -4.08
C ASP A 195 -12.78 0.01 -5.00
N ILE A 196 -12.77 -0.30 -6.29
CA ILE A 196 -12.15 0.54 -7.32
C ILE A 196 -12.89 1.88 -7.41
N SER A 197 -14.18 1.89 -7.10
CA SER A 197 -15.03 3.09 -7.07
C SER A 197 -14.57 4.12 -6.03
N GLU A 198 -13.89 3.68 -4.96
CA GLU A 198 -13.29 4.59 -3.96
C GLU A 198 -12.00 5.26 -4.49
N MET A 199 -11.29 4.59 -5.40
CA MET A 199 -10.03 5.07 -5.96
C MET A 199 -10.26 5.93 -7.21
N TRP A 200 -11.26 5.56 -8.01
CA TRP A 200 -11.61 6.22 -9.26
C TRP A 200 -13.07 6.65 -9.26
N GLU A 201 -13.28 7.91 -8.89
CA GLU A 201 -14.61 8.51 -8.93
C GLU A 201 -14.93 9.01 -10.34
N VAL A 202 -15.91 8.36 -10.98
CA VAL A 202 -16.42 8.78 -12.28
C VAL A 202 -17.35 9.98 -12.09
N GLN A 203 -16.92 11.13 -12.61
CA GLN A 203 -17.74 12.34 -12.60
C GLN A 203 -18.93 12.17 -13.55
N ASN A 204 -20.15 12.41 -13.05
CA ASN A 204 -21.42 12.22 -13.78
C ASN A 204 -21.54 10.81 -14.42
N PRO A 205 -21.78 9.76 -13.61
CA PRO A 205 -21.83 8.37 -14.07
C PRO A 205 -22.80 8.12 -15.23
N LEU A 206 -23.98 8.75 -15.19
CA LEU A 206 -25.00 8.61 -16.24
C LEU A 206 -24.46 9.05 -17.61
N LYS A 207 -23.84 10.25 -17.67
CA LYS A 207 -23.26 10.79 -18.91
C LYS A 207 -22.15 9.88 -19.43
N TYR A 208 -21.30 9.38 -18.53
CA TYR A 208 -20.23 8.47 -18.90
C TYR A 208 -20.78 7.20 -19.56
N ILE A 209 -21.85 6.61 -19.01
CA ILE A 209 -22.49 5.42 -19.59
C ILE A 209 -23.12 5.73 -20.94
N THR A 210 -23.81 6.87 -21.07
CA THR A 210 -24.38 7.28 -22.36
C THR A 210 -23.30 7.39 -23.43
N GLU A 211 -22.17 8.03 -23.13
CA GLU A 211 -21.03 8.10 -24.05
C GLU A 211 -20.43 6.73 -24.35
N TYR A 212 -20.31 5.87 -23.34
CA TYR A 212 -19.83 4.50 -23.52
C TYR A 212 -20.74 3.69 -24.45
N CYS A 213 -22.06 3.74 -24.25
CA CYS A 213 -23.03 3.04 -25.09
C CYS A 213 -23.04 3.58 -26.53
N LEU A 214 -22.95 4.90 -26.70
CA LEU A 214 -22.84 5.55 -28.01
C LEU A 214 -21.57 5.09 -28.76
N ARG A 215 -20.41 5.08 -28.08
CA ARG A 215 -19.13 4.64 -28.69
C ARG A 215 -19.15 3.17 -29.10
N ASN A 216 -19.88 2.33 -28.38
CA ASN A 216 -19.98 0.90 -28.65
C ASN A 216 -21.21 0.49 -29.48
N ASN A 217 -22.00 1.45 -29.98
CA ASN A 217 -23.24 1.21 -30.73
C ASN A 217 -24.25 0.29 -29.99
N LEU A 218 -24.39 0.45 -28.67
CA LEU A 218 -25.27 -0.37 -27.82
C LEU A 218 -26.71 0.16 -27.71
N GLY A 219 -26.97 1.36 -28.21
CA GLY A 219 -28.28 2.03 -28.13
C GLY A 219 -28.33 3.18 -27.12
N ASP A 220 -29.52 3.76 -26.98
CA ASP A 220 -29.77 4.88 -26.06
C ASP A 220 -30.02 4.38 -24.64
N VAL A 221 -29.49 5.13 -23.67
CA VAL A 221 -29.55 4.80 -22.24
C VAL A 221 -30.72 5.54 -21.61
N GLU A 222 -31.67 4.78 -21.04
CA GLU A 222 -32.89 5.30 -20.43
C GLU A 222 -32.96 4.90 -18.94
N PRO A 223 -32.87 5.85 -17.99
CA PRO A 223 -33.19 5.59 -16.60
C PRO A 223 -34.71 5.46 -16.41
N ARG A 224 -35.16 4.41 -15.71
CA ARG A 224 -36.58 4.20 -15.39
C ARG A 224 -36.76 3.85 -13.92
N LEU A 225 -37.80 4.41 -13.30
CA LEU A 225 -38.20 4.07 -11.95
C LEU A 225 -38.82 2.66 -11.94
N ILE A 226 -38.21 1.74 -11.17
CA ILE A 226 -38.70 0.38 -10.97
C ILE A 226 -39.69 0.34 -9.81
N GLY A 227 -39.40 1.07 -8.73
CA GLY A 227 -40.27 1.15 -7.56
C GLY A 227 -39.96 2.35 -6.67
N GLU A 228 -40.93 2.76 -5.87
CA GLU A 228 -40.79 3.80 -4.86
C GLU A 228 -41.46 3.37 -3.55
N CYS A 229 -40.87 3.73 -2.41
CA CYS A 229 -41.42 3.49 -1.08
C CYS A 229 -41.32 4.76 -0.24
N GLY A 230 -42.31 5.01 0.63
CA GLY A 230 -42.26 6.13 1.56
C GLY A 230 -42.27 7.52 0.89
N LYS A 231 -42.95 7.66 -0.26
CA LYS A 231 -43.07 8.94 -0.97
C LYS A 231 -43.55 10.05 -0.03
N ASN A 232 -42.92 11.22 -0.08
CA ASN A 232 -43.15 12.37 0.80
C ASN A 232 -42.75 12.17 2.27
N THR A 233 -41.93 11.17 2.59
CA THR A 233 -41.33 11.01 3.92
C THR A 233 -39.83 11.29 3.87
N ILE A 234 -39.23 11.55 5.04
CA ILE A 234 -37.77 11.73 5.18
C ILE A 234 -37.01 10.45 4.81
N LEU A 235 -37.65 9.28 4.96
CA LEU A 235 -37.09 7.97 4.66
C LEU A 235 -37.61 7.42 3.33
N ALA A 236 -37.87 8.31 2.36
CA ALA A 236 -38.24 7.90 1.01
C ALA A 236 -37.10 7.08 0.38
N ALA A 237 -37.47 6.03 -0.35
CA ALA A 237 -36.52 5.20 -1.07
C ALA A 237 -37.02 4.99 -2.50
N TYR A 238 -36.17 5.34 -3.47
CA TYR A 238 -36.42 5.17 -4.89
C TYR A 238 -35.50 4.09 -5.44
N HIS A 239 -36.08 3.18 -6.22
CA HIS A 239 -35.35 2.12 -6.91
C HIS A 239 -35.41 2.39 -8.41
N VAL A 240 -34.26 2.68 -9.00
CA VAL A 240 -34.12 3.03 -10.42
C VAL A 240 -33.30 1.97 -11.13
N GLY A 241 -33.71 1.63 -12.35
CA GLY A 241 -32.95 0.80 -13.27
C GLY A 241 -32.52 1.57 -14.50
N ILE A 242 -31.33 1.28 -15.01
CA ILE A 242 -30.83 1.82 -16.27
C ILE A 242 -31.01 0.78 -17.37
N TYR A 243 -31.70 1.18 -18.43
CA TYR A 243 -31.99 0.32 -19.57
C TYR A 243 -31.24 0.81 -20.81
N CYS A 244 -30.74 -0.13 -21.61
CA CYS A 244 -30.18 0.12 -22.94
C CYS A 244 -30.82 -0.89 -23.90
N ASP A 245 -31.50 -0.43 -24.95
CA ASP A 245 -32.25 -1.29 -25.88
C ASP A 245 -33.16 -2.32 -25.18
N ARG A 246 -33.89 -1.86 -24.16
CA ARG A 246 -34.80 -2.68 -23.31
C ARG A 246 -34.10 -3.76 -22.47
N LYS A 247 -32.77 -3.77 -22.39
CA LYS A 247 -31.99 -4.63 -21.48
C LYS A 247 -31.60 -3.83 -20.25
N LEU A 248 -31.81 -4.41 -19.07
CA LEU A 248 -31.37 -3.83 -17.80
C LEU A 248 -29.84 -3.95 -17.70
N LEU A 249 -29.14 -2.84 -17.51
CA LEU A 249 -27.71 -2.80 -17.29
C LEU A 249 -27.36 -2.86 -15.80
N GLY A 250 -28.09 -2.12 -14.98
CA GLY A 250 -27.83 -2.05 -13.54
C GLY A 250 -28.96 -1.33 -12.81
N THR A 251 -28.90 -1.41 -11.49
CA THR A 251 -29.95 -0.94 -10.58
C THR A 251 -29.36 -0.20 -9.39
N GLY A 252 -30.10 0.76 -8.85
CA GLY A 252 -29.64 1.58 -7.73
C GLY A 252 -30.79 2.03 -6.85
N PHE A 253 -30.46 2.20 -5.57
CA PHE A 253 -31.36 2.76 -4.58
C PHE A 253 -30.85 4.15 -4.16
N GLY A 254 -31.77 5.05 -3.86
CA GLY A 254 -31.44 6.38 -3.36
C GLY A 254 -32.57 7.01 -2.57
N GLU A 255 -32.20 8.00 -1.75
CA GLU A 255 -33.14 8.84 -1.00
C GLU A 255 -33.95 9.78 -1.91
N SER A 256 -33.39 10.12 -3.07
CA SER A 256 -34.01 10.90 -4.13
C SER A 256 -33.88 10.16 -5.47
N VAL A 257 -34.70 10.55 -6.45
CA VAL A 257 -34.65 9.95 -7.79
C VAL A 257 -33.29 10.19 -8.44
N ASP A 258 -32.71 11.38 -8.28
CA ASP A 258 -31.40 11.72 -8.87
C ASP A 258 -30.27 10.88 -8.27
N VAL A 259 -30.24 10.72 -6.94
CA VAL A 259 -29.26 9.86 -6.26
C VAL A 259 -29.41 8.39 -6.68
N ALA A 260 -30.66 7.92 -6.83
CA ALA A 260 -30.92 6.56 -7.29
C ALA A 260 -30.47 6.34 -8.74
N ILE A 261 -30.61 7.34 -9.62
CA ILE A 261 -30.09 7.31 -11.00
C ILE A 261 -28.56 7.21 -10.99
N ASP A 262 -27.90 8.04 -10.16
CA ASP A 262 -26.44 8.05 -10.07
C ASP A 262 -25.88 6.72 -9.52
N GLU A 263 -26.53 6.13 -8.51
CA GLU A 263 -26.10 4.83 -7.98
C GLU A 263 -26.36 3.69 -8.98
N ALA A 264 -27.49 3.72 -9.69
CA ALA A 264 -27.78 2.75 -10.76
C ALA A 264 -26.76 2.85 -11.90
N ALA A 265 -26.28 4.06 -12.19
CA ALA A 265 -25.22 4.30 -13.16
C ALA A 265 -23.87 3.77 -12.68
N LYS A 266 -23.52 3.97 -11.42
CA LYS A 266 -22.30 3.36 -10.84
C LYS A 266 -22.36 1.83 -10.86
N ASP A 267 -23.49 1.24 -10.51
CA ASP A 267 -23.71 -0.21 -10.57
C ASP A 267 -23.53 -0.76 -11.99
N SER A 268 -24.15 -0.09 -12.98
CA SER A 268 -24.01 -0.43 -14.39
C SER A 268 -22.54 -0.36 -14.87
N LEU A 269 -21.78 0.65 -14.44
CA LEU A 269 -20.34 0.76 -14.74
C LEU A 269 -19.52 -0.37 -14.09
N ARG A 270 -19.86 -0.77 -12.86
CA ARG A 270 -19.19 -1.89 -12.17
C ARG A 270 -19.38 -3.20 -12.93
N ASP A 271 -20.56 -3.43 -13.51
CA ASP A 271 -20.83 -4.60 -14.35
C ASP A 271 -20.02 -4.55 -15.67
N ILE A 272 -20.09 -3.42 -16.39
CA ILE A 272 -19.37 -3.21 -17.64
C ILE A 272 -17.86 -3.45 -17.46
N PHE A 273 -17.27 -2.91 -16.40
CA PHE A 273 -15.84 -3.02 -16.11
C PHE A 273 -15.43 -4.28 -15.34
N ASN A 274 -16.38 -5.14 -14.96
CA ASN A 274 -16.13 -6.34 -14.16
C ASN A 274 -15.41 -6.03 -12.83
N THR A 275 -15.87 -4.97 -12.15
CA THR A 275 -15.37 -4.51 -10.85
C THR A 275 -16.39 -4.75 -9.73
N GLN A 276 -17.37 -5.61 -9.96
CA GLN A 276 -18.36 -6.03 -8.97
C GLN A 276 -17.71 -6.74 -7.77
N ALA A 277 -18.36 -6.64 -6.60
CA ALA A 277 -17.88 -7.26 -5.36
C ALA A 277 -17.78 -8.80 -5.47
N TRP A 278 -18.62 -9.43 -6.30
CA TRP A 278 -18.63 -10.88 -6.54
C TRP A 278 -17.83 -11.29 -7.79
N ARG A 279 -16.97 -10.41 -8.32
CA ARG A 279 -16.04 -10.79 -9.40
C ARG A 279 -15.17 -11.97 -8.97
N ARG A 280 -14.66 -12.71 -9.96
CA ARG A 280 -13.68 -13.77 -9.68
C ARG A 280 -12.43 -13.15 -9.02
N PRO A 281 -11.90 -13.78 -7.95
CA PRO A 281 -10.63 -13.37 -7.38
C PRO A 281 -9.52 -13.40 -8.44
N ILE A 282 -8.52 -12.56 -8.24
CA ILE A 282 -7.36 -12.50 -9.13
C ILE A 282 -6.55 -13.78 -8.91
N ASP A 283 -6.23 -14.47 -10.00
CA ASP A 283 -5.45 -15.70 -9.95
C ASP A 283 -3.95 -15.37 -9.87
N PHE A 284 -3.39 -15.53 -8.68
CA PHE A 284 -1.96 -15.34 -8.43
C PHE A 284 -1.09 -16.53 -8.88
N GLN A 285 -1.69 -17.66 -9.28
CA GLN A 285 -0.98 -18.88 -9.71
C GLN A 285 -0.76 -18.92 -11.22
N GLN A 286 -1.67 -18.37 -12.02
CA GLN A 286 -1.61 -18.45 -13.49
C GLN A 286 -0.40 -17.76 -14.12
N ILE A 287 0.15 -16.74 -13.48
CA ILE A 287 1.20 -15.88 -14.06
C ILE A 287 2.63 -16.42 -13.80
N GLN A 288 2.77 -17.54 -13.09
CA GLN A 288 4.07 -18.22 -12.88
C GLN A 288 4.49 -19.14 -14.03
N LYS A 289 3.72 -19.20 -15.13
CA LYS A 289 3.88 -20.21 -16.18
C LYS A 289 4.38 -19.69 -17.53
N GLU A 290 4.83 -18.44 -17.60
CA GLU A 290 5.51 -17.91 -18.79
C GLU A 290 6.99 -17.66 -18.52
#